data_AF-A0A7X2MKA3-F1
#
_entry.id   AF-A0A7X2MKA3-F1
#
_cell.length_a   1.000
_cell.length_b   1.000
_cell.length_c   1.000
_cell.angle_alpha   90.00
_cell.angle_beta   90.00
_cell.angle_gamma   90.00
#
_symmetry.space_group_name_H-M   'P 1'
#
loop_
_entity.id
_entity.type
_entity.pdbx_description
1 polymer ?
#
loop_
_entity_poly.entity_id
_entity_poly.type
_entity_poly.pdbx_seq_one_letter_code
_entity_poly.pdbx_strand_id
1 'polypeptide(L)'
;MWRRIIYHPEVNYALRQTLVLCLPVALGWLAGDLQKGLLFSLVPACCNIAGLDTPHKRFFKRLIVGGSLFALGSFLMQWLTLHAIPLPLILFAMPLLLGVTGEISPLHGRLLPGTLIAAIFTLSLIGRMPIYVPPLLYIGGTLWYGLFNWFWFWLWKEQPMRESLSLIYRELANYCDAKYTLLTQL
;
A
#
# COMPACT_ATOMS: atom_id res chain seq x y z
N MET A 1 3.57 4.75 31.07
CA MET A 1 4.56 4.50 29.99
C MET A 1 3.94 3.89 28.74
N TRP A 2 3.07 2.88 28.82
CA TRP A 2 2.41 2.24 27.66
C TRP A 2 1.61 3.18 26.75
N ARG A 3 0.89 4.15 27.32
CA ARG A 3 0.21 5.22 26.57
C ARG A 3 1.16 6.20 25.85
N ARG A 4 2.47 6.14 26.05
CA ARG A 4 3.41 6.99 25.29
C ARG A 4 3.95 6.24 24.06
N ILE A 5 4.08 4.92 24.18
CA ILE A 5 4.58 4.03 23.12
C ILE A 5 3.48 3.78 22.07
N ILE A 6 2.25 3.47 22.51
CA ILE A 6 1.11 3.23 21.59
C ILE A 6 0.73 4.51 20.82
N TYR A 7 0.99 5.67 21.41
CA TYR A 7 0.70 6.96 20.81
C TYR A 7 1.86 7.50 19.97
N HIS A 8 3.00 6.80 19.95
CA HIS A 8 4.07 7.12 19.03
C HIS A 8 3.62 6.76 17.62
N PRO A 9 3.73 7.67 16.67
CA PRO A 9 3.11 7.52 15.37
C PRO A 9 3.71 6.41 14.52
N GLU A 10 5.02 6.22 14.61
CA GLU A 10 5.73 5.12 13.96
C GLU A 10 5.27 3.77 14.49
N VAL A 11 4.99 3.67 15.80
CA VAL A 11 4.50 2.44 16.44
C VAL A 11 3.06 2.16 16.00
N ASN A 12 2.20 3.18 15.98
CA ASN A 12 0.83 3.06 15.48
C ASN A 12 0.82 2.63 14.01
N TYR A 13 1.63 3.29 13.16
CA TYR A 13 1.78 2.94 11.76
C TYR A 13 2.27 1.49 11.58
N ALA A 14 3.33 1.11 12.28
CA ALA A 14 3.87 -0.25 12.23
C ALA A 14 2.83 -1.27 12.68
N LEU A 15 2.10 -1.00 13.77
CA LEU A 15 1.06 -1.88 14.31
C LEU A 15 -0.13 -2.01 13.36
N ARG A 16 -0.53 -0.93 12.69
CA ARG A 16 -1.56 -0.98 11.64
C ARG A 16 -1.12 -1.86 10.48
N GLN A 17 0.10 -1.65 9.95
CA GLN A 17 0.61 -2.41 8.81
C GLN A 17 0.79 -3.89 9.14
N THR A 18 1.31 -4.21 10.34
CA THR A 18 1.44 -5.61 10.77
C THR A 18 0.08 -6.28 10.94
N LEU A 19 -0.91 -5.59 11.51
CA LEU A 19 -2.27 -6.15 11.63
C LEU A 19 -2.91 -6.39 10.27
N VAL A 20 -2.79 -5.44 9.36
CA VAL A 20 -3.32 -5.56 8.00
C VAL A 20 -2.75 -6.79 7.28
N LEU A 21 -1.46 -7.06 7.45
CA LEU A 21 -0.78 -8.21 6.83
C LEU A 21 -1.08 -9.53 7.56
N CYS A 22 -1.04 -9.53 8.89
CA CYS A 22 -1.18 -10.75 9.68
C CYS A 22 -2.62 -11.26 9.74
N LEU A 23 -3.64 -10.39 9.71
CA LEU A 23 -5.05 -10.81 9.82
C LEU A 23 -5.49 -11.76 8.68
N PRO A 24 -5.23 -11.46 7.39
CA PRO A 24 -5.52 -12.41 6.32
C PRO A 24 -4.80 -13.75 6.45
N VAL A 25 -3.56 -13.74 6.93
CA VAL A 25 -2.77 -14.96 7.12
C VAL A 25 -3.34 -15.79 8.26
N ALA A 26 -3.68 -15.16 9.38
CA ALA A 26 -4.30 -15.83 10.52
C ALA A 26 -5.67 -16.42 10.17
N LEU A 27 -6.50 -15.68 9.42
CA LEU A 27 -7.78 -16.17 8.92
C LEU A 27 -7.60 -17.33 7.92
N GLY A 28 -6.62 -17.25 7.03
CA GLY A 28 -6.29 -18.34 6.10
C GLY A 28 -5.79 -19.59 6.82
N TRP A 29 -5.04 -19.42 7.91
CA TRP A 29 -4.60 -20.54 8.76
C TRP A 29 -5.77 -21.21 9.48
N LEU A 30 -6.68 -20.42 10.07
CA LEU A 30 -7.88 -20.94 10.75
C LEU A 30 -8.86 -21.62 9.78
N ALA A 31 -8.95 -21.14 8.54
CA ALA A 31 -9.78 -21.73 7.50
C ALA A 31 -9.17 -22.98 6.83
N GLY A 32 -7.95 -23.39 7.24
CA GLY A 32 -7.25 -24.56 6.70
C GLY A 32 -6.62 -24.37 5.32
N ASP A 33 -6.58 -23.14 4.79
CA ASP A 33 -6.08 -22.83 3.45
C ASP A 33 -5.05 -21.68 3.51
N LEU A 34 -3.89 -22.00 4.08
CA LEU A 34 -2.79 -21.06 4.32
C LEU A 34 -2.31 -20.37 3.04
N GLN A 35 -2.34 -21.09 1.91
CA GLN A 35 -1.90 -20.56 0.62
C GLN A 35 -2.76 -19.38 0.18
N LYS A 36 -4.09 -19.47 0.32
CA LYS A 36 -5.00 -18.36 0.00
C LYS A 36 -4.81 -17.18 0.95
N GLY A 37 -4.59 -17.44 2.24
CA GLY A 37 -4.29 -16.39 3.22
C GLY A 37 -3.01 -15.61 2.90
N LEU A 38 -1.94 -16.31 2.52
CA LEU A 38 -0.68 -15.70 2.10
C LEU A 38 -0.83 -14.89 0.80
N LEU A 39 -1.51 -15.45 -0.21
CA LEU A 39 -1.79 -14.76 -1.46
C LEU A 39 -2.59 -13.48 -1.24
N PHE A 40 -3.59 -13.52 -0.35
CA PHE A 40 -4.37 -12.35 0.00
C PHE A 40 -3.54 -11.30 0.73
N SER A 41 -2.63 -11.70 1.63
CA SER A 41 -1.73 -10.79 2.35
C SER A 41 -0.73 -10.06 1.46
N LEU A 42 -0.40 -10.58 0.27
CA LEU A 42 0.48 -9.88 -0.68
C LEU A 42 -0.19 -8.63 -1.25
N VAL A 43 -1.52 -8.58 -1.31
CA VAL A 43 -2.25 -7.43 -1.87
C VAL A 43 -2.11 -6.18 -0.99
N PRO A 44 -2.31 -6.23 0.33
CA PRO A 44 -1.97 -5.12 1.21
C PRO A 44 -0.53 -4.62 1.09
N ALA A 45 0.44 -5.52 0.91
CA ALA A 45 1.83 -5.12 0.69
C ALA A 45 1.99 -4.29 -0.60
N CYS A 46 1.33 -4.72 -1.68
CA CYS A 46 1.28 -3.96 -2.93
C CYS A 46 0.60 -2.59 -2.75
N CYS A 47 -0.46 -2.53 -1.94
CA CYS A 47 -1.16 -1.28 -1.62
C CYS A 47 -0.28 -0.29 -0.84
N ASN A 48 0.49 -0.80 0.12
CA ASN A 48 1.44 -0.02 0.91
C ASN A 48 2.55 0.58 0.03
N ILE A 49 3.15 -0.25 -0.84
CA ILE A 49 4.15 0.21 -1.83
C ILE A 49 3.57 1.29 -2.75
N ALA A 50 2.31 1.16 -3.12
CA ALA A 50 1.60 2.13 -3.95
C ALA A 50 1.19 3.42 -3.21
N GLY A 51 1.49 3.54 -1.91
CA GLY A 51 1.20 4.71 -1.09
C GLY A 51 -0.29 4.98 -0.92
N LEU A 52 -1.12 3.94 -0.92
CA LEU A 52 -2.57 3.99 -0.72
C LEU A 52 -2.98 4.19 0.74
N ASP A 53 -2.02 4.51 1.60
CA ASP A 53 -2.11 4.45 3.07
C ASP A 53 -2.61 5.74 3.71
N THR A 54 -2.52 6.82 2.96
CA THR A 54 -2.76 8.19 3.42
C THR A 54 -4.22 8.56 3.19
N PRO A 55 -5.01 8.76 4.26
CA PRO A 55 -6.41 9.15 4.14
C PRO A 55 -6.45 10.61 3.66
N HIS A 56 -6.74 10.79 2.38
CA HIS A 56 -6.95 12.10 1.78
C HIS A 56 -8.41 12.27 1.37
N LYS A 57 -8.84 13.49 1.05
CA LYS A 57 -10.22 13.81 0.64
C LYS A 57 -10.71 12.98 -0.58
N ARG A 58 -9.77 12.39 -1.34
CA ARG A 58 -10.02 11.52 -2.50
C ARG A 58 -9.53 10.06 -2.28
N PHE A 59 -9.42 9.60 -1.03
CA PHE A 59 -8.91 8.27 -0.67
C PHE A 59 -9.61 7.14 -1.43
N PHE A 60 -10.95 7.09 -1.40
CA PHE A 60 -11.72 6.06 -2.10
C PHE A 60 -11.50 6.09 -3.62
N LYS A 61 -11.39 7.28 -4.23
CA LYS A 61 -11.07 7.40 -5.66
C LYS A 61 -9.69 6.81 -5.97
N ARG A 62 -8.69 7.09 -5.14
CA ARG A 62 -7.34 6.51 -5.28
C ARG A 62 -7.36 5.00 -5.14
N LEU A 63 -8.12 4.47 -4.18
CA LEU A 63 -8.26 3.04 -3.94
C LEU A 63 -8.89 2.31 -5.13
N ILE A 64 -9.96 2.87 -5.69
CA ILE A 64 -10.62 2.30 -6.87
C ILE A 64 -9.66 2.32 -8.07
N VAL A 65 -8.96 3.44 -8.30
CA VAL A 65 -7.99 3.54 -9.40
C VAL A 65 -6.85 2.53 -9.21
N GLY A 66 -6.24 2.45 -8.02
CA GLY A 66 -5.19 1.48 -7.72
C GLY A 66 -5.65 0.03 -7.87
N GLY A 67 -6.81 -0.32 -7.31
CA GLY A 67 -7.38 -1.66 -7.42
C GLY A 67 -7.71 -2.04 -8.87
N SER A 68 -8.27 -1.10 -9.65
CA SER A 68 -8.52 -1.32 -11.08
C SER A 68 -7.23 -1.51 -11.86
N LEU A 69 -6.17 -0.77 -11.54
CA LEU A 69 -4.87 -0.88 -12.18
C LEU A 69 -4.18 -2.21 -11.85
N PHE A 70 -4.25 -2.66 -10.60
CA PHE A 70 -3.71 -3.97 -10.18
C PHE A 70 -4.46 -5.11 -10.87
N ALA A 71 -5.79 -5.02 -10.95
CA ALA A 71 -6.62 -5.98 -11.65
C ALA A 71 -6.31 -6.02 -13.16
N LEU A 72 -6.14 -4.86 -13.79
CA LEU A 72 -5.74 -4.75 -15.19
C LEU A 72 -4.33 -5.32 -15.43
N GLY A 73 -3.36 -4.96 -14.59
CA GLY A 73 -1.99 -5.47 -14.70
C GLY A 73 -1.93 -6.99 -14.56
N SER A 74 -2.68 -7.54 -13.60
CA SER A 74 -2.86 -8.98 -13.42
C SER A 74 -3.52 -9.64 -14.62
N PHE A 75 -4.59 -9.06 -15.14
CA PHE A 75 -5.33 -9.63 -16.26
C PHE A 75 -4.50 -9.61 -17.54
N LEU A 76 -3.84 -8.48 -17.83
CA LEU A 76 -3.02 -8.32 -19.03
C LEU A 76 -1.81 -9.27 -19.02
N MET A 77 -1.19 -9.49 -17.86
CA MET A 77 -0.13 -10.48 -17.70
C MET A 77 -0.59 -11.90 -18.08
N GLN A 78 -1.76 -12.31 -17.56
CA GLN A 78 -2.33 -13.63 -17.89
C GLN A 78 -2.75 -13.73 -19.34
N TRP A 79 -3.38 -12.68 -19.89
CA TRP A 79 -3.86 -12.65 -21.26
C TRP A 79 -2.71 -12.74 -22.28
N LEU A 80 -1.60 -12.01 -22.06
CA LEU A 80 -0.38 -12.12 -22.88
C LEU A 80 0.25 -13.51 -22.77
N THR A 81 0.28 -14.10 -21.57
CA THR A 81 0.85 -15.44 -21.36
C THR A 81 0.01 -16.53 -22.06
N LEU A 82 -1.32 -16.39 -22.09
CA LEU A 82 -2.21 -17.31 -22.80
C LEU A 82 -2.05 -17.22 -24.33
N HIS A 83 -1.68 -16.07 -24.87
CA HIS A 83 -1.38 -15.89 -26.30
C HIS A 83 0.03 -16.39 -26.69
N ALA A 84 0.70 -17.13 -25.80
CA ALA A 84 2.04 -17.70 -26.00
C ALA A 84 3.12 -16.65 -26.32
N ILE A 85 2.93 -15.41 -25.88
CA ILE A 85 3.95 -14.36 -26.01
C ILE A 85 5.11 -14.70 -25.06
N PRO A 86 6.37 -14.63 -25.52
CA PRO A 86 7.51 -14.99 -24.69
C PRO A 86 7.61 -14.08 -23.46
N LEU A 87 7.74 -14.69 -22.29
CA LEU A 87 7.80 -13.99 -20.99
C LEU A 87 8.83 -12.83 -20.93
N PRO A 88 10.04 -12.94 -21.53
CA PRO A 88 10.98 -11.81 -21.58
C PRO A 88 10.41 -10.56 -22.25
N LEU A 89 9.60 -10.74 -23.30
CA LEU A 89 8.99 -9.62 -24.03
C LEU A 89 7.88 -8.97 -23.21
N ILE A 90 7.09 -9.78 -22.48
CA ILE A 90 6.08 -9.27 -21.54
C ILE A 90 6.75 -8.45 -20.44
N LEU A 91 7.78 -9.01 -19.80
CA LEU A 91 8.51 -8.35 -18.71
C LEU A 91 9.28 -7.11 -19.15
N PHE A 92 9.60 -6.96 -20.45
CA PHE A 92 10.17 -5.73 -21.00
C PHE A 92 9.09 -4.70 -21.34
N ALA A 93 8.04 -5.11 -22.07
CA ALA A 93 7.04 -4.19 -22.60
C ALA A 93 6.09 -3.63 -21.53
N MET A 94 5.65 -4.47 -20.57
CA MET A 94 4.71 -4.04 -19.52
C MET A 94 5.26 -2.90 -18.64
N PRO A 95 6.46 -3.03 -18.03
CA PRO A 95 7.04 -1.94 -17.25
C PRO A 95 7.34 -0.71 -18.07
N LEU A 96 7.67 -0.85 -19.35
CA LEU A 96 7.93 0.29 -20.22
C LEU A 96 6.64 1.07 -20.50
N LEU A 97 5.58 0.38 -20.93
CA LEU A 97 4.28 1.01 -21.23
C LEU A 97 3.65 1.62 -19.96
N LEU A 98 3.64 0.86 -18.87
CA LEU A 98 3.13 1.34 -17.60
C LEU A 98 4.03 2.45 -17.05
N GLY A 99 5.36 2.30 -17.09
CA GLY A 99 6.33 3.26 -16.57
C GLY A 99 6.22 4.65 -17.19
N VAL A 100 6.01 4.74 -18.50
CA VAL A 100 5.79 6.01 -19.22
C VAL A 100 4.55 6.75 -18.70
N THR A 101 3.49 6.02 -18.32
CA THR A 101 2.31 6.66 -17.71
C THR A 101 2.59 7.28 -16.34
N GLY A 102 3.72 6.95 -15.72
CA GLY A 102 4.17 7.52 -14.45
C GLY A 102 4.57 8.97 -14.55
N GLU A 103 5.04 9.42 -15.72
CA GLU A 103 5.42 10.83 -15.95
C GLU A 103 4.21 11.76 -16.07
N ILE A 104 3.04 11.22 -16.39
CA ILE A 104 1.81 11.99 -16.58
C ILE A 104 1.34 12.60 -15.25
N SER A 105 1.53 11.91 -14.12
CA SER A 105 1.07 12.39 -12.83
C SER A 105 1.77 11.69 -11.65
N PRO A 106 2.07 12.41 -10.56
CA PRO A 106 2.71 11.85 -9.36
C PRO A 106 1.88 10.74 -8.70
N LEU A 107 0.57 10.69 -8.93
CA LEU A 107 -0.28 9.59 -8.45
C LEU A 107 0.00 8.30 -9.23
N HIS A 108 0.13 8.38 -10.56
CA HIS A 108 0.43 7.22 -11.40
C HIS A 108 1.83 6.68 -11.12
N GLY A 109 2.81 7.58 -10.95
CA GLY A 109 4.17 7.22 -10.51
C GLY A 109 4.22 6.37 -9.23
N ARG A 110 3.30 6.62 -8.28
CA ARG A 110 3.21 5.83 -7.03
C ARG A 110 2.50 4.49 -7.21
N LEU A 111 1.46 4.41 -8.03
CA LEU A 111 0.68 3.16 -8.22
C LEU A 111 1.43 2.11 -9.06
N LEU A 112 2.37 2.56 -9.90
CA LEU A 112 3.11 1.73 -10.85
C LEU A 112 3.91 0.58 -10.23
N PRO A 113 4.81 0.80 -9.26
CA PRO A 113 5.56 -0.30 -8.65
C PRO A 113 4.64 -1.35 -8.03
N GLY A 114 3.54 -0.93 -7.37
CA GLY A 114 2.54 -1.86 -6.83
C GLY A 114 1.85 -2.69 -7.92
N THR A 115 1.57 -2.08 -9.08
CA THR A 115 0.94 -2.77 -10.22
C THR A 115 1.86 -3.79 -10.85
N LEU A 116 3.14 -3.46 -10.99
CA LEU A 116 4.14 -4.38 -11.55
C LEU A 116 4.38 -5.57 -10.61
N ILE A 117 4.44 -5.34 -9.31
CA ILE A 117 4.53 -6.41 -8.31
C ILE A 117 3.30 -7.32 -8.38
N ALA A 118 2.09 -6.75 -8.46
CA ALA A 118 0.86 -7.51 -8.64
C ALA A 118 0.89 -8.34 -9.93
N ALA A 119 1.37 -7.79 -11.04
CA ALA A 119 1.53 -8.51 -12.30
C ALA A 119 2.55 -9.65 -12.18
N ILE A 120 3.71 -9.42 -11.57
CA ILE A 120 4.73 -10.48 -11.38
C ILE A 120 4.19 -11.60 -10.49
N PHE A 121 3.50 -11.28 -9.40
CA PHE A 121 2.91 -12.30 -8.53
C PHE A 121 1.87 -13.15 -9.26
N THR A 122 1.18 -12.61 -10.26
CA THR A 122 0.19 -13.39 -11.02
C THR A 122 0.80 -14.53 -11.80
N LEU A 123 2.07 -14.44 -12.19
CA LEU A 123 2.80 -15.55 -12.80
C LEU A 123 2.79 -16.80 -11.91
N SER A 124 2.84 -16.63 -10.58
CA SER A 124 2.78 -17.74 -9.62
C SER A 124 1.40 -18.42 -9.58
N LEU A 125 0.36 -17.75 -10.06
CA LEU A 125 -1.03 -18.24 -10.10
C LEU A 125 -1.40 -18.82 -11.48
N ILE A 126 -0.63 -18.53 -12.53
CA ILE A 126 -0.87 -19.05 -13.88
C ILE A 126 -0.81 -20.58 -13.86
N GLY A 127 -1.85 -21.21 -14.39
CA GLY A 127 -2.00 -22.67 -14.44
C GLY A 127 -2.53 -23.31 -13.15
N ARG A 128 -2.66 -22.56 -12.05
CA ARG A 128 -3.23 -23.05 -10.77
C ARG A 128 -4.67 -22.58 -10.54
N MET A 129 -5.02 -21.42 -11.08
CA MET A 129 -6.33 -20.80 -10.90
C MET A 129 -6.87 -20.27 -12.23
N PRO A 130 -8.20 -20.17 -12.40
CA PRO A 130 -8.79 -19.61 -13.61
C PRO A 130 -8.54 -18.11 -13.71
N ILE A 131 -8.62 -17.57 -14.93
CA ILE A 131 -8.13 -16.23 -15.29
C ILE A 131 -8.76 -15.07 -14.48
N TYR A 132 -9.98 -15.27 -13.99
CA TYR A 132 -10.74 -14.24 -13.26
C TYR A 132 -10.39 -14.19 -11.76
N VAL A 133 -9.79 -15.23 -11.19
CA VAL A 133 -9.53 -15.30 -9.74
C VAL A 133 -8.47 -14.29 -9.30
N PRO A 134 -7.31 -14.16 -9.97
CA PRO A 134 -6.28 -13.24 -9.51
C PRO A 134 -6.69 -11.75 -9.59
N PRO A 135 -7.34 -11.26 -10.67
CA PRO A 135 -7.91 -9.91 -10.68
C PRO A 135 -8.91 -9.67 -9.55
N LEU A 136 -9.77 -10.66 -9.25
CA LEU A 136 -10.75 -10.56 -8.17
C LEU A 136 -10.08 -10.53 -6.78
N LEU A 137 -8.98 -11.27 -6.62
CA LEU A 137 -8.17 -11.27 -5.40
C LEU A 137 -7.53 -9.90 -5.16
N TYR A 138 -7.01 -9.23 -6.20
CA TYR A 138 -6.47 -7.87 -6.06
C TYR A 138 -7.56 -6.84 -5.73
N ILE A 139 -8.74 -6.95 -6.34
CA ILE A 139 -9.88 -6.09 -6.00
C ILE A 139 -10.32 -6.34 -4.54
N GLY A 140 -10.46 -7.60 -4.13
CA GLY A 140 -10.82 -7.95 -2.75
C GLY A 140 -9.78 -7.48 -1.72
N GLY A 141 -8.50 -7.68 -2.00
CA GLY A 141 -7.42 -7.28 -1.10
C GLY A 141 -7.25 -5.77 -1.00
N THR A 142 -7.45 -5.03 -2.10
CA THR A 142 -7.46 -3.56 -2.08
C THR A 142 -8.66 -3.01 -1.32
N LEU A 143 -9.85 -3.62 -1.46
CA LEU A 143 -11.01 -3.28 -0.66
C LEU A 143 -10.79 -3.55 0.84
N TRP A 144 -10.22 -4.72 1.18
CA TRP A 144 -9.85 -5.04 2.57
C TRP A 144 -8.89 -4.01 3.15
N TYR A 145 -7.84 -3.67 2.40
CA TYR A 145 -6.87 -2.65 2.80
C TYR A 145 -7.52 -1.29 3.06
N GLY A 146 -8.42 -0.87 2.17
CA GLY A 146 -9.16 0.37 2.30
C GLY A 146 -10.10 0.41 3.50
N LEU A 147 -10.88 -0.66 3.68
CA LEU A 147 -11.81 -0.81 4.80
C LEU A 147 -11.08 -0.83 6.14
N PHE A 148 -9.99 -1.60 6.23
CA PHE A 148 -9.21 -1.68 7.46
C PHE A 148 -8.58 -0.33 7.80
N ASN A 149 -7.97 0.35 6.83
CA ASN A 149 -7.42 1.68 7.06
C ASN A 149 -8.49 2.67 7.49
N TRP A 150 -9.66 2.66 6.84
CA TRP A 150 -10.77 3.53 7.21
C TRP A 150 -11.27 3.26 8.64
N PHE A 151 -11.45 1.98 9.00
CA PHE A 151 -11.83 1.57 10.36
C PHE A 151 -10.79 1.99 11.40
N TRP A 152 -9.51 1.82 11.10
CA TRP A 152 -8.40 2.23 11.96
C TRP A 152 -8.38 3.74 12.21
N PHE A 153 -8.55 4.54 11.16
CA PHE A 153 -8.62 5.99 11.28
C PHE A 153 -9.88 6.48 11.99
N TRP A 154 -11.00 5.78 11.84
CA TRP A 154 -12.20 6.07 12.60
C TRP A 154 -11.98 5.83 14.10
N LEU A 155 -11.27 4.76 14.46
CA LEU A 155 -10.90 4.45 15.84
C LEU A 155 -9.93 5.47 16.45
N TRP A 156 -9.02 6.06 15.65
CA TRP A 156 -7.95 6.96 16.11
C TRP A 156 -7.93 8.35 15.41
N LYS A 157 -9.09 9.01 15.33
CA LYS A 157 -9.28 10.31 14.64
C LYS A 157 -8.38 11.46 15.10
N GLU A 158 -7.94 11.50 16.36
CA GLU A 158 -7.28 12.67 16.95
C GLU A 158 -5.75 12.66 16.84
N GLN A 159 -5.15 11.57 16.34
CA GLN A 159 -3.71 11.33 16.46
C GLN A 159 -2.84 12.03 15.40
N PRO A 160 -3.21 12.08 14.09
CA PRO A 160 -2.41 12.76 13.07
C PRO A 160 -2.25 14.26 13.33
N MET A 161 -3.25 14.87 13.96
CA MET A 161 -3.24 16.29 14.31
C MET A 161 -2.33 16.57 15.51
N ARG A 162 -2.32 15.70 16.53
CA ARG A 162 -1.42 15.83 17.70
C ARG A 162 0.04 15.64 17.30
N GLU A 163 0.29 14.74 16.36
CA GLU A 163 1.63 14.42 15.86
C GLU A 163 2.24 15.57 15.04
N SER A 164 1.47 16.10 14.09
CA SER A 164 1.85 17.30 13.32
C SER A 164 2.13 18.48 14.23
N LEU A 165 1.29 18.68 15.27
CA LEU A 165 1.52 19.72 16.29
C LEU A 165 2.84 19.48 17.03
N SER A 166 3.11 18.25 17.47
CA SER A 166 4.31 17.94 18.28
C SER A 166 5.62 18.20 17.53
N LEU A 167 5.66 17.90 16.22
CA LEU A 167 6.82 18.19 15.37
C LEU A 167 7.01 19.70 15.19
N ILE A 168 5.93 20.45 14.96
CA ILE A 168 5.98 21.91 14.84
C ILE A 168 6.47 22.53 16.15
N TYR A 169 5.97 22.08 17.30
CA TYR A 169 6.43 22.58 18.61
C TYR A 169 7.90 22.27 18.88
N ARG A 170 8.39 21.13 18.41
CA ARG A 170 9.79 20.73 18.58
C ARG A 170 10.73 21.54 17.68
N GLU A 171 10.34 21.79 16.43
CA GLU A 171 11.06 22.71 15.55
C GLU A 171 11.03 24.15 16.07
N LEU A 172 9.90 24.59 16.64
CA LEU A 172 9.80 25.89 17.28
C LEU A 172 10.77 26.02 18.47
N ALA A 173 10.88 24.98 19.31
CA ALA A 173 11.82 24.96 20.42
C ALA A 173 13.28 25.04 19.93
N ASN A 174 13.64 24.24 18.93
CA ASN A 174 14.98 24.28 18.33
C ASN A 174 15.32 25.67 17.75
N TYR A 175 14.34 26.31 17.09
CA TYR A 175 14.50 27.66 16.57
C TYR A 175 14.73 28.69 17.69
N CYS A 176 13.96 28.58 18.79
CA CYS A 176 14.14 29.43 19.96
C CYS A 176 15.53 29.27 20.60
N ASP A 177 16.00 28.03 20.76
CA ASP A 177 17.34 27.75 21.32
C ASP A 177 18.45 28.28 20.41
N ALA A 178 18.33 28.11 19.09
CA ALA A 178 19.28 28.65 18.12
C ALA A 178 19.33 30.19 18.17
N LYS A 179 18.16 30.84 18.26
CA LYS A 179 18.07 32.30 18.39
C LYS A 179 18.67 32.80 19.70
N TYR A 180 18.40 32.11 20.81
CA TYR A 180 18.95 32.46 22.12
C TYR A 180 20.48 32.37 22.12
N THR A 181 21.03 31.26 21.61
CA THR A 181 22.48 31.04 21.49
C THR A 181 23.16 32.14 20.68
N LEU A 182 22.56 32.55 19.56
CA LEU A 182 23.09 33.58 18.67
C LEU A 182 23.08 34.97 19.33
N LEU A 183 22.08 35.26 20.16
CA LEU A 183 22.00 36.52 20.92
C LEU A 183 22.94 36.56 22.13
N THR A 184 23.24 35.43 22.76
CA THR A 184 24.18 35.35 23.89
C THR A 184 25.65 35.27 23.49
N GLN A 185 25.95 35.12 22.19
CA GLN A 185 27.32 35.15 21.65
C GLN A 185 27.78 36.56 21.23
N LEU A 186 26.93 37.58 21.36
CA LEU A 186 27.26 39.01 21.27
C LEU A 186 27.63 39.57 22.64
#